data_AF-A0A965VJU2-F1
#
_entry.id   AF-A0A965VJU2-F1
#
_cell.length_a   1.000
_cell.length_b   1.000
_cell.length_c   1.000
_cell.angle_alpha   90.00
_cell.angle_beta   90.00
_cell.angle_gamma   90.00
#
_symmetry.space_group_name_H-M   'P 1'
#
loop_
_entity.id
_entity.type
_entity.pdbx_description
1 polymer ?
#
loop_
_entity_poly.entity_id
_entity_poly.type
_entity_poly.pdbx_seq_one_letter_code
_entity_poly.pdbx_strand_id
1 'polypeptide(L)'
;MGYIRSKALEETGYIVLDPYDQSKDPQEWLDIEYVDWKSSGVTRFAPLTSAFGEMECNGFWNHTPPRTDKDGVWVQANLDKAPILAKRAMEPGANIGRCRVIELQPNEYSDSLYNLHQDDNNRLNPDGTGWIVRGFFNLTNDEDSVMILREDRFDPSTEIRIPLPAGAQMILDTQRFWHAVWHNGDKPRYCLITSWESGPELDAYIAKHNGKPRIDVAPLDPTFAAESEAKFLARVEARRAALAAKGIVEEGVKDPEA
;
A
#
# COMPACT_ATOMS: atom_id res chain seq x y z
N MET A 1 -1.53 27.43 -2.61
CA MET A 1 -0.09 27.08 -2.51
C MET A 1 0.01 25.56 -2.71
N GLY A 2 1.11 25.01 -3.20
CA GLY A 2 1.19 23.55 -3.43
C GLY A 2 1.40 22.73 -2.15
N TYR A 3 1.32 21.41 -2.25
CA TYR A 3 1.80 20.48 -1.21
C TYR A 3 3.33 20.37 -1.25
N ILE A 4 3.95 20.07 -0.11
CA ILE A 4 5.36 19.68 -0.04
C ILE A 4 5.47 18.23 -0.51
N ARG A 5 6.23 17.97 -1.58
CA ARG A 5 6.43 16.63 -2.15
C ARG A 5 7.91 16.30 -2.14
N SER A 6 8.23 15.02 -1.95
CA SER A 6 9.61 14.53 -2.11
C SER A 6 10.03 14.63 -3.57
N LYS A 7 11.17 15.26 -3.82
CA LYS A 7 11.73 15.37 -5.18
C LYS A 7 12.08 14.00 -5.76
N ALA A 8 12.46 13.04 -4.91
CA ALA A 8 12.84 11.70 -5.34
C ALA A 8 11.67 10.96 -6.03
N LEU A 9 10.43 11.27 -5.65
CA LEU A 9 9.21 10.67 -6.19
C LEU A 9 8.69 11.39 -7.45
N GLU A 10 9.25 12.52 -7.88
CA GLU A 10 8.71 13.29 -9.02
C GLU A 10 8.72 12.49 -10.32
N GLU A 11 9.82 11.77 -10.59
CA GLU A 11 10.02 11.05 -11.85
C GLU A 11 9.00 9.92 -12.01
N THR A 12 9.00 8.98 -11.07
CA THR A 12 8.28 7.71 -11.21
C THR A 12 7.20 7.53 -10.16
N GLY A 13 7.09 8.39 -9.14
CA GLY A 13 6.10 8.26 -8.07
C GLY A 13 6.28 7.06 -7.15
N TYR A 14 7.38 6.31 -7.30
CA TYR A 14 7.82 5.32 -6.34
C TYR A 14 9.34 5.37 -6.16
N ILE A 15 9.82 4.89 -5.03
CA ILE A 15 11.24 4.72 -4.73
C ILE A 15 11.44 3.35 -4.09
N VAL A 16 12.34 2.55 -4.65
CA VAL A 16 12.82 1.31 -4.02
C VAL A 16 14.07 1.61 -3.21
N LEU A 17 14.08 1.21 -1.95
CA LEU A 17 15.20 1.42 -1.03
C LEU A 17 16.04 0.15 -0.89
N ASP A 18 17.25 0.27 -0.36
CA ASP A 18 18.06 -0.89 0.00
C ASP A 18 17.29 -1.83 0.94
N PRO A 19 17.38 -3.16 0.74
CA PRO A 19 16.66 -4.10 1.59
C PRO A 19 17.18 -4.06 3.02
N TYR A 20 16.27 -4.21 3.96
CA TYR A 20 16.60 -4.42 5.36
C TYR A 20 16.80 -5.92 5.64
N ASP A 21 17.67 -6.26 6.58
CA ASP A 21 17.87 -7.65 7.00
C ASP A 21 16.77 -8.10 7.96
N GLN A 22 15.61 -8.47 7.40
CA GLN A 22 14.42 -8.89 8.14
C GLN A 22 14.67 -10.07 9.09
N SER A 23 15.70 -10.89 8.83
CA SER A 23 16.04 -12.04 9.67
C SER A 23 16.54 -11.65 11.07
N LYS A 24 16.92 -10.38 11.28
CA LYS A 24 17.40 -9.86 12.56
C LYS A 24 16.30 -9.42 13.52
N ASP A 25 15.08 -9.23 13.03
CA ASP A 25 13.95 -8.78 13.84
C ASP A 25 13.00 -9.96 14.16
N PRO A 26 12.40 -10.02 15.36
CA PRO A 26 11.38 -11.01 15.69
C PRO A 26 10.13 -10.82 14.83
N GLN A 27 9.35 -11.89 14.67
CA GLN A 27 8.13 -11.89 13.88
C GLN A 27 6.94 -11.31 14.66
N GLU A 28 7.06 -10.07 15.15
CA GLU A 28 6.04 -9.39 15.98
C GLU A 28 4.66 -9.35 15.31
N TRP A 29 4.61 -9.39 13.97
CA TRP A 29 3.36 -9.43 13.21
C TRP A 29 2.52 -10.69 13.47
N LEU A 30 3.09 -11.77 14.02
CA LEU A 30 2.32 -12.97 14.35
C LEU A 30 1.58 -12.86 15.69
N ASP A 31 1.96 -11.91 16.54
CA ASP A 31 1.47 -11.79 17.94
C ASP A 31 0.48 -10.62 18.14
N ILE A 32 0.35 -9.74 17.15
CA ILE A 32 -0.55 -8.58 17.16
C ILE A 32 -1.99 -8.95 16.81
N GLU A 33 -2.93 -8.11 17.23
CA GLU A 33 -4.35 -8.27 16.98
C GLU A 33 -4.72 -7.73 15.59
N TYR A 34 -5.36 -8.60 14.81
CA TYR A 34 -5.90 -8.29 13.50
C TYR A 34 -7.40 -8.02 13.58
N VAL A 35 -7.85 -7.02 12.84
CA VAL A 35 -9.26 -6.74 12.58
C VAL A 35 -9.65 -7.25 11.20
N ASP A 36 -10.87 -7.78 11.12
CA ASP A 36 -11.51 -8.15 9.86
C ASP A 36 -11.92 -6.88 9.13
N TRP A 37 -10.98 -6.31 8.38
CA TRP A 37 -11.19 -5.16 7.51
C TRP A 37 -10.91 -5.58 6.07
N LYS A 38 -11.91 -5.42 5.19
CA LYS A 38 -11.81 -5.81 3.78
C LYS A 38 -11.42 -4.61 2.94
N SER A 39 -10.22 -4.65 2.35
CA SER A 39 -9.85 -3.77 1.25
C SER A 39 -9.85 -4.55 -0.07
N SER A 40 -8.68 -4.89 -0.57
CA SER A 40 -8.40 -5.53 -1.85
C SER A 40 -7.87 -6.95 -1.64
N GLY A 41 -8.54 -7.94 -2.24
CA GLY A 41 -8.21 -9.37 -2.05
C GLY A 41 -8.74 -9.95 -0.74
N VAL A 42 -8.15 -11.07 -0.31
CA VAL A 42 -8.44 -11.70 1.00
C VAL A 42 -7.40 -11.21 1.99
N THR A 43 -7.74 -10.14 2.71
CA THR A 43 -6.85 -9.44 3.62
C THR A 43 -7.43 -9.30 5.02
N ARG A 44 -6.53 -9.16 5.99
CA ARG A 44 -6.82 -8.63 7.32
C ARG A 44 -5.71 -7.67 7.74
N PHE A 45 -6.02 -6.76 8.66
CA PHE A 45 -5.09 -5.70 9.05
C PHE A 45 -4.92 -5.66 10.56
N ALA A 46 -3.70 -5.42 11.02
CA ALA A 46 -3.41 -5.15 12.42
C ALA A 46 -2.94 -3.69 12.55
N PRO A 47 -3.77 -2.76 13.06
CA PRO A 47 -3.40 -1.36 13.18
C PRO A 47 -2.36 -1.18 14.28
N LEU A 48 -1.27 -0.46 13.97
CA LEU A 48 -0.32 0.07 14.95
C LEU A 48 -0.67 1.52 15.30
N THR A 49 -1.20 2.27 14.35
CA THR A 49 -1.84 3.57 14.58
C THR A 49 -3.24 3.58 13.97
N SER A 50 -4.12 4.39 14.56
CA SER A 50 -5.44 4.70 14.03
C SER A 50 -5.79 6.17 14.28
N ALA A 51 -7.01 6.60 13.93
CA ALA A 51 -7.37 8.00 14.11
C ALA A 51 -7.37 8.39 15.59
N PHE A 52 -7.77 7.50 16.48
CA PHE A 52 -7.88 7.81 17.91
C PHE A 52 -7.20 6.77 18.83
N GLY A 53 -6.37 5.87 18.28
CA GLY A 53 -5.67 4.84 19.05
C GLY A 53 -6.54 3.61 19.34
N GLU A 54 -7.68 3.50 18.67
CA GLU A 54 -8.59 2.36 18.73
C GLU A 54 -8.15 1.25 17.78
N MET A 55 -8.57 0.01 18.06
CA MET A 55 -8.30 -1.17 17.24
C MET A 55 -9.18 -1.17 15.98
N GLU A 56 -8.86 -0.29 15.03
CA GLU A 56 -9.62 -0.09 13.79
C GLU A 56 -8.72 0.36 12.62
N CYS A 57 -9.21 0.21 11.39
CA CYS A 57 -8.43 0.42 10.16
C CYS A 57 -9.10 1.39 9.18
N ASN A 58 -10.07 2.18 9.64
CA ASN A 58 -10.81 3.08 8.80
C ASN A 58 -9.94 4.26 8.32
N GLY A 59 -10.34 4.87 7.21
CA GLY A 59 -9.75 6.13 6.77
C GLY A 59 -10.02 7.23 7.81
N PHE A 60 -8.99 8.02 8.16
CA PHE A 60 -9.11 9.04 9.21
C PHE A 60 -10.19 10.11 8.89
N TRP A 61 -10.51 10.29 7.61
CA TRP A 61 -11.57 11.18 7.14
C TRP A 61 -13.00 10.66 7.41
N ASN A 62 -13.19 9.38 7.72
CA ASN A 62 -14.51 8.81 8.01
C ASN A 62 -14.97 9.05 9.45
N HIS A 63 -14.10 9.62 10.30
CA HIS A 63 -14.45 9.96 11.68
C HIS A 63 -15.18 11.30 11.78
N THR A 64 -15.78 11.55 12.95
CA THR A 64 -16.37 12.85 13.30
C THR A 64 -15.70 13.39 14.56
N PRO A 65 -14.95 14.51 14.49
CA PRO A 65 -14.63 15.26 13.28
C PRO A 65 -13.67 14.47 12.34
N PRO A 66 -13.71 14.74 11.02
CA PRO A 66 -12.82 14.07 10.07
C PRO A 66 -11.38 14.56 10.26
N ARG A 67 -10.41 13.69 9.99
CA ARG A 67 -8.98 13.97 10.15
C ARG A 67 -8.19 13.65 8.88
N THR A 68 -7.13 14.42 8.65
CA THR A 68 -6.06 14.10 7.68
C THR A 68 -5.40 12.77 8.03
N ASP A 69 -4.83 12.06 7.06
CA ASP A 69 -4.01 10.85 7.28
C ASP A 69 -2.61 11.20 7.85
N LYS A 70 -2.62 11.94 8.97
CA LYS A 70 -1.47 12.51 9.71
C LYS A 70 -1.72 12.37 11.21
N ASP A 71 -0.64 12.42 11.99
CA ASP A 71 -0.67 12.39 13.45
C ASP A 71 -1.44 11.17 14.00
N GLY A 72 -1.18 10.00 13.42
CA GLY A 72 -1.78 8.74 13.83
C GLY A 72 -1.53 8.47 15.31
N VAL A 73 -2.58 8.06 16.01
CA VAL A 73 -2.50 7.75 17.44
C VAL A 73 -2.21 6.26 17.59
N TRP A 74 -1.19 5.92 18.35
CA TRP A 74 -0.78 4.53 18.55
C TRP A 74 -1.87 3.70 19.23
N VAL A 75 -2.09 2.50 18.70
CA VAL A 75 -2.98 1.50 19.29
C VAL A 75 -2.19 0.72 20.34
N GLN A 76 -2.35 1.09 21.61
CA GLN A 76 -1.49 0.59 22.70
C GLN A 76 -1.41 -0.94 22.75
N ALA A 77 -2.53 -1.63 22.54
CA ALA A 77 -2.59 -3.09 22.58
C ALA A 77 -1.68 -3.80 21.56
N ASN A 78 -1.48 -3.21 20.38
CA ASN A 78 -0.54 -3.73 19.37
C ASN A 78 0.86 -3.14 19.54
N LEU A 79 0.97 -1.86 19.95
CA LEU A 79 2.25 -1.22 20.22
C LEU A 79 3.07 -1.98 21.27
N ASP A 80 2.42 -2.43 22.35
CA ASP A 80 3.08 -3.18 23.44
C ASP A 80 3.70 -4.51 22.97
N LYS A 81 3.15 -5.09 21.90
CA LYS A 81 3.60 -6.37 21.34
C LYS A 81 4.54 -6.21 20.15
N ALA A 82 4.51 -5.06 19.50
CA ALA A 82 5.26 -4.79 18.28
C ALA A 82 6.15 -3.53 18.36
N PRO A 83 7.01 -3.39 19.37
CA PRO A 83 7.87 -2.22 19.52
C PRO A 83 8.88 -2.06 18.38
N ILE A 84 9.33 -3.15 17.74
CA ILE A 84 10.28 -3.07 16.63
C ILE A 84 9.58 -2.61 15.36
N LEU A 85 8.39 -3.13 15.04
CA LEU A 85 7.59 -2.62 13.91
C LEU A 85 7.26 -1.13 14.08
N ALA A 86 6.92 -0.69 15.31
CA ALA A 86 6.72 0.74 15.59
C ALA A 86 8.00 1.55 15.34
N LYS A 87 9.16 1.05 15.78
CA LYS A 87 10.46 1.68 15.52
C LYS A 87 10.77 1.77 14.02
N ARG A 88 10.43 0.75 13.23
CA ARG A 88 10.58 0.77 11.76
C ARG A 88 9.71 1.84 11.12
N ALA A 89 8.45 1.94 11.53
CA ALA A 89 7.54 2.98 11.05
C ALA A 89 8.04 4.40 11.37
N MET A 90 8.74 4.58 12.50
CA MET A 90 9.34 5.86 12.93
C MET A 90 10.74 6.12 12.34
N GLU A 91 11.37 5.15 11.68
CA GLU A 91 12.76 5.27 11.24
C GLU A 91 13.04 6.49 10.32
N PRO A 92 12.12 6.89 9.41
CA PRO A 92 12.33 8.09 8.60
C PRO A 92 12.32 9.41 9.38
N GLY A 93 11.74 9.44 10.58
CA GLY A 93 11.52 10.69 11.33
C GLY A 93 10.40 11.57 10.76
N ALA A 94 9.71 11.14 9.71
CA ALA A 94 8.56 11.82 9.13
C ALA A 94 7.31 11.66 10.01
N ASN A 95 6.33 12.57 9.86
CA ASN A 95 5.02 12.40 10.49
C ASN A 95 4.34 11.12 9.97
N ILE A 96 3.67 10.40 10.87
CA ILE A 96 3.02 9.12 10.61
C ILE A 96 1.51 9.31 10.65
N GLY A 97 0.83 8.87 9.60
CA GLY A 97 -0.63 8.70 9.56
C GLY A 97 -1.04 7.29 10.01
N ARG A 98 -1.79 6.59 9.16
CA ARG A 98 -2.09 5.16 9.30
C ARG A 98 -0.82 4.31 9.22
N CYS A 99 -0.65 3.43 10.19
CA CYS A 99 0.43 2.46 10.27
C CYS A 99 -0.17 1.11 10.66
N ARG A 100 0.03 0.08 9.85
CA ARG A 100 -0.61 -1.22 10.05
C ARG A 100 0.20 -2.33 9.41
N VAL A 101 0.07 -3.54 9.95
CA VAL A 101 0.49 -4.74 9.23
C VAL A 101 -0.68 -5.24 8.40
N ILE A 102 -0.45 -5.48 7.12
CA ILE A 102 -1.37 -6.20 6.25
C ILE A 102 -0.95 -7.67 6.18
N GLU A 103 -1.93 -8.57 6.36
CA GLU A 103 -1.82 -9.96 5.94
C GLU A 103 -2.61 -10.13 4.64
N LEU A 104 -1.98 -10.73 3.63
CA LEU A 104 -2.58 -11.04 2.35
C LEU A 104 -2.48 -12.54 2.09
N GLN A 105 -3.61 -13.18 1.81
CA GLN A 105 -3.65 -14.57 1.38
C GLN A 105 -3.25 -14.71 -0.11
N PRO A 106 -2.79 -15.90 -0.54
CA PRO A 106 -2.50 -16.17 -1.95
C PRO A 106 -3.63 -15.78 -2.90
N ASN A 107 -3.26 -15.27 -4.08
CA ASN A 107 -4.20 -14.81 -5.10
C ASN A 107 -3.70 -15.07 -6.54
N GLU A 108 -4.61 -14.95 -7.50
CA GLU A 108 -4.26 -15.01 -8.92
C GLU A 108 -3.87 -13.62 -9.46
N TYR A 109 -3.05 -13.58 -10.51
CA TYR A 109 -2.68 -12.32 -11.17
C TYR A 109 -3.91 -11.51 -11.60
N SER A 110 -4.91 -12.18 -12.19
CA SER A 110 -6.16 -11.53 -12.61
C SER A 110 -7.01 -11.01 -11.45
N ASP A 111 -6.90 -11.61 -10.25
CA ASP A 111 -7.51 -11.08 -9.03
C ASP A 111 -6.81 -9.78 -8.61
N SER A 112 -5.48 -9.76 -8.64
CA SER A 112 -4.71 -8.55 -8.32
C SER A 112 -5.02 -7.41 -9.28
N LEU A 113 -5.14 -7.67 -10.59
CA LEU A 113 -5.57 -6.67 -11.58
C LEU A 113 -6.97 -6.13 -11.27
N TYR A 114 -7.91 -7.01 -10.92
CA TYR A 114 -9.26 -6.60 -10.55
C TYR A 114 -9.27 -5.73 -9.28
N ASN A 115 -8.36 -6.01 -8.34
CA ASN A 115 -8.21 -5.32 -7.07
C ASN A 115 -7.33 -4.06 -7.14
N LEU A 116 -6.83 -3.68 -8.33
CA LEU A 116 -6.10 -2.41 -8.49
C LEU A 116 -6.98 -1.23 -8.01
N HIS A 117 -6.41 -0.39 -7.16
CA HIS A 117 -7.06 0.79 -6.58
C HIS A 117 -6.07 1.95 -6.43
N GLN A 118 -6.61 3.16 -6.23
CA GLN A 118 -5.86 4.33 -5.76
C GLN A 118 -6.33 4.65 -4.35
N ASP A 119 -5.40 5.07 -3.50
CA ASP A 119 -5.72 5.57 -2.16
C ASP A 119 -6.34 6.99 -2.24
N ASP A 120 -6.93 7.49 -1.15
CA ASP A 120 -7.28 8.92 -0.98
C ASP A 120 -6.72 9.53 0.31
N ASN A 121 -5.41 9.35 0.52
CA ASN A 121 -4.71 9.74 1.75
C ASN A 121 -4.64 11.27 1.97
N ASN A 122 -4.75 12.06 0.90
CA ASN A 122 -4.49 13.49 0.89
C ASN A 122 -5.77 14.34 0.81
N ARG A 123 -6.97 13.72 0.83
CA ARG A 123 -8.29 14.38 0.71
C ARG A 123 -8.43 15.68 1.53
N LEU A 124 -7.94 15.65 2.77
CA LEU A 124 -8.12 16.72 3.74
C LEU A 124 -6.84 17.52 4.01
N ASN A 125 -5.76 17.24 3.28
CA ASN A 125 -4.47 17.86 3.58
C ASN A 125 -4.50 19.37 3.33
N PRO A 126 -4.06 20.19 4.29
CA PRO A 126 -3.94 21.62 4.07
C PRO A 126 -2.83 21.94 3.05
N ASP A 127 -3.04 22.98 2.26
CA ASP A 127 -1.99 23.61 1.44
C ASP A 127 -0.73 23.89 2.28
N GLY A 128 0.45 23.71 1.68
CA GLY A 128 1.72 23.97 2.35
C GLY A 128 2.16 22.88 3.34
N THR A 129 1.39 21.81 3.50
CA THR A 129 1.80 20.63 4.28
C THR A 129 2.32 19.51 3.37
N GLY A 130 2.98 18.51 3.96
CA GLY A 130 3.53 17.39 3.21
C GLY A 130 2.46 16.48 2.60
N TRP A 131 2.74 16.00 1.40
CA TRP A 131 1.96 14.98 0.70
C TRP A 131 2.16 13.61 1.37
N ILE A 132 1.07 12.90 1.64
CA ILE A 132 1.13 11.55 2.18
C ILE A 132 1.49 10.57 1.08
N VAL A 133 2.53 9.79 1.35
CA VAL A 133 2.96 8.63 0.57
C VAL A 133 2.97 7.39 1.46
N ARG A 134 2.94 6.20 0.87
CA ARG A 134 2.95 4.94 1.61
C ARG A 134 4.32 4.30 1.59
N GLY A 135 4.91 4.11 2.77
CA GLY A 135 6.03 3.21 3.00
C GLY A 135 5.55 1.77 3.10
N PHE A 136 6.29 0.85 2.50
CA PHE A 136 6.08 -0.59 2.59
C PHE A 136 7.38 -1.25 3.06
N PHE A 137 7.29 -2.06 4.11
CA PHE A 137 8.34 -2.99 4.54
C PHE A 137 7.80 -4.40 4.44
N ASN A 138 8.37 -5.20 3.55
CA ASN A 138 7.94 -6.57 3.36
C ASN A 138 8.52 -7.49 4.46
N LEU A 139 7.67 -8.19 5.20
CA LEU A 139 8.05 -8.90 6.43
C LEU A 139 8.28 -10.40 6.19
N THR A 140 7.58 -10.99 5.22
CA THR A 140 7.75 -12.40 4.83
C THR A 140 8.59 -12.57 3.59
N ASN A 141 9.28 -13.70 3.48
CA ASN A 141 10.00 -14.02 2.24
C ASN A 141 9.05 -14.67 1.25
N ASP A 142 8.56 -13.88 0.31
CA ASP A 142 7.69 -14.33 -0.77
C ASP A 142 8.34 -13.97 -2.10
N GLU A 143 9.27 -14.81 -2.57
CA GLU A 143 10.22 -14.51 -3.65
C GLU A 143 9.54 -14.08 -4.96
N ASP A 144 8.35 -14.63 -5.22
CA ASP A 144 7.60 -14.39 -6.45
C ASP A 144 6.52 -13.30 -6.31
N SER A 145 6.36 -12.70 -5.12
CA SER A 145 5.37 -11.65 -4.91
C SER A 145 5.82 -10.32 -5.49
N VAL A 146 4.88 -9.58 -6.07
CA VAL A 146 5.15 -8.27 -6.65
C VAL A 146 4.07 -7.26 -6.28
N MET A 147 4.48 -6.00 -6.11
CA MET A 147 3.59 -4.85 -6.15
C MET A 147 3.38 -4.48 -7.62
N ILE A 148 2.15 -4.59 -8.10
CA ILE A 148 1.73 -4.14 -9.42
C ILE A 148 1.35 -2.67 -9.31
N LEU A 149 1.91 -1.85 -10.21
CA LEU A 149 1.54 -0.45 -10.40
C LEU A 149 1.09 -0.24 -11.85
N ARG A 150 0.02 0.53 -12.07
CA ARG A 150 -0.38 1.06 -13.38
C ARG A 150 -0.71 2.55 -13.27
N GLU A 151 -0.28 3.35 -14.23
CA GLU A 151 -0.70 4.76 -14.31
C GLU A 151 -2.15 4.86 -14.78
N ASP A 152 -2.55 3.99 -15.71
CA ASP A 152 -3.94 3.75 -16.08
C ASP A 152 -4.29 2.29 -15.79
N ARG A 153 -5.31 2.08 -14.96
CA ARG A 153 -5.81 0.76 -14.57
C ARG A 153 -6.02 -0.18 -15.76
N PHE A 154 -6.54 0.34 -16.87
CA PHE A 154 -6.94 -0.43 -18.03
C PHE A 154 -5.88 -0.44 -19.15
N ASP A 155 -4.73 0.19 -18.94
CA ASP A 155 -3.60 0.14 -19.87
C ASP A 155 -2.45 -0.73 -19.33
N PRO A 156 -2.35 -2.01 -19.73
CA PRO A 156 -1.28 -2.90 -19.30
C PRO A 156 0.11 -2.45 -19.78
N SER A 157 0.22 -1.52 -20.75
CA SER A 157 1.53 -1.02 -21.20
C SER A 157 2.22 -0.10 -20.20
N THR A 158 1.46 0.44 -19.24
CA THR A 158 1.98 1.28 -18.14
C THR A 158 2.41 0.48 -16.91
N GLU A 159 2.31 -0.84 -16.98
CA GLU A 159 2.47 -1.71 -15.82
C GLU A 159 3.93 -1.84 -15.37
N ILE A 160 4.13 -1.70 -14.06
CA ILE A 160 5.40 -1.94 -13.37
C ILE A 160 5.15 -3.00 -12.29
N ARG A 161 6.10 -3.93 -12.13
CA ARG A 161 6.03 -4.99 -11.12
C ARG A 161 7.27 -4.93 -10.24
N ILE A 162 7.11 -4.42 -9.02
CA ILE A 162 8.20 -4.27 -8.05
C ILE A 162 8.28 -5.55 -7.21
N PRO A 163 9.41 -6.29 -7.21
CA PRO A 163 9.58 -7.48 -6.38
C PRO A 163 9.46 -7.19 -4.88
N LEU A 164 8.89 -8.15 -4.15
CA LEU A 164 8.66 -8.07 -2.70
C LEU A 164 9.32 -9.24 -1.93
N PRO A 165 10.64 -9.45 -2.02
CA PRO A 165 11.33 -10.39 -1.12
C PRO A 165 11.31 -9.90 0.33
N ALA A 166 11.66 -10.76 1.29
CA ALA A 166 11.77 -10.34 2.70
C ALA A 166 12.74 -9.15 2.84
N GLY A 167 12.33 -8.15 3.63
CA GLY A 167 13.11 -6.94 3.85
C GLY A 167 13.09 -5.94 2.69
N ALA A 168 12.35 -6.22 1.60
CA ALA A 168 12.13 -5.24 0.55
C ALA A 168 11.43 -3.99 1.13
N GLN A 169 11.93 -2.83 0.70
CA GLN A 169 11.46 -1.53 1.15
C GLN A 169 11.10 -0.68 -0.06
N MET A 170 9.93 -0.06 -0.04
CA MET A 170 9.57 0.95 -1.04
C MET A 170 8.73 2.07 -0.43
N ILE A 171 8.78 3.22 -1.09
CA ILE A 171 7.87 4.34 -0.85
C ILE A 171 7.10 4.58 -2.15
N LEU A 172 5.79 4.74 -2.06
CA LEU A 172 4.88 4.86 -3.20
C LEU A 172 3.89 6.01 -3.00
N ASP A 173 3.75 6.85 -4.01
CA ASP A 173 2.60 7.75 -4.13
C ASP A 173 1.37 6.94 -4.58
N THR A 174 0.68 6.36 -3.61
CA THR A 174 -0.49 5.49 -3.84
C THR A 174 -1.71 6.21 -4.40
N GLN A 175 -1.67 7.55 -4.45
CA GLN A 175 -2.67 8.37 -5.16
C GLN A 175 -2.33 8.59 -6.63
N ARG A 176 -1.07 8.42 -7.03
CA ARG A 176 -0.65 8.48 -8.44
C ARG A 176 -0.97 7.18 -9.16
N PHE A 177 -0.76 6.03 -8.51
CA PHE A 177 -0.85 4.72 -9.15
C PHE A 177 -2.07 3.91 -8.74
N TRP A 178 -2.66 3.25 -9.73
CA TRP A 178 -3.44 2.04 -9.49
C TRP A 178 -2.50 0.95 -9.00
N HIS A 179 -2.75 0.39 -7.83
CA HIS A 179 -1.83 -0.55 -7.22
C HIS A 179 -2.54 -1.72 -6.53
N ALA A 180 -1.87 -2.87 -6.51
CA ALA A 180 -2.28 -4.09 -5.84
C ALA A 180 -1.09 -5.05 -5.75
N VAL A 181 -1.13 -5.98 -4.79
CA VAL A 181 -0.11 -7.03 -4.68
C VAL A 181 -0.60 -8.30 -5.37
N TRP A 182 0.27 -8.87 -6.20
CA TRP A 182 0.17 -10.26 -6.63
C TRP A 182 1.05 -11.13 -5.75
N HIS A 183 0.42 -12.07 -5.07
CA HIS A 183 1.05 -12.99 -4.15
C HIS A 183 0.64 -14.42 -4.54
N ASN A 184 1.51 -15.07 -5.30
CA ASN A 184 1.34 -16.44 -5.81
C ASN A 184 1.95 -17.52 -4.90
N GLY A 185 2.29 -17.18 -3.66
CA GLY A 185 2.80 -18.12 -2.66
C GLY A 185 1.73 -19.10 -2.15
N ASP A 186 2.11 -19.95 -1.21
CA ASP A 186 1.22 -20.95 -0.58
C ASP A 186 0.86 -20.63 0.89
N LYS A 187 1.41 -19.54 1.43
CA LYS A 187 1.25 -19.09 2.82
C LYS A 187 0.89 -17.61 2.85
N PRO A 188 0.34 -17.07 3.95
CA PRO A 188 0.03 -15.65 4.02
C PRO A 188 1.30 -14.78 3.96
N ARG A 189 1.22 -13.70 3.18
CA ARG A 189 2.23 -12.63 3.12
C ARG A 189 1.94 -11.55 4.15
N TYR A 190 2.99 -11.06 4.81
CA TYR A 190 2.90 -9.94 5.76
C TYR A 190 3.73 -8.74 5.32
N CYS A 191 3.19 -7.54 5.53
CA CYS A 191 3.88 -6.30 5.21
C CYS A 191 3.48 -5.20 6.20
N LEU A 192 4.46 -4.46 6.73
CA LEU A 192 4.21 -3.22 7.45
C LEU A 192 4.00 -2.11 6.42
N ILE A 193 2.86 -1.43 6.49
CA ILE A 193 2.53 -0.29 5.64
C ILE A 193 2.30 0.94 6.49
N THR A 194 2.91 2.06 6.10
CA THR A 194 2.90 3.29 6.88
C THR A 194 2.65 4.49 5.97
N SER A 195 1.66 5.31 6.31
CA SER A 195 1.48 6.65 5.74
C SER A 195 2.56 7.58 6.31
N TRP A 196 3.42 8.11 5.44
CA TRP A 196 4.43 9.10 5.80
C TRP A 196 4.15 10.43 5.12
N GLU A 197 4.30 11.50 5.89
CA GLU A 197 4.27 12.86 5.35
C GLU A 197 5.59 13.19 4.64
N SER A 198 5.48 13.63 3.38
CA SER A 198 6.63 14.12 2.62
C SER A 198 7.23 15.35 3.27
N GLY A 199 8.56 15.38 3.39
CA GLY A 199 9.31 16.47 3.99
C GLY A 199 10.81 16.16 4.02
N PRO A 200 11.64 17.07 4.56
CA PRO A 200 13.09 16.91 4.62
C PRO A 200 13.55 15.62 5.30
N GLU A 201 12.82 15.15 6.31
CA GLU A 201 13.11 13.92 7.06
C GLU A 201 12.95 12.68 6.16
N LEU A 202 11.85 12.61 5.39
CA LEU A 202 11.62 11.52 4.44
C LEU A 202 12.66 11.52 3.31
N ASP A 203 13.02 12.72 2.81
CA ASP A 203 14.06 12.86 1.79
C ASP A 203 15.43 12.39 2.30
N ALA A 204 15.76 12.71 3.55
CA ALA A 204 16.99 12.24 4.19
C ALA A 204 16.99 10.71 4.37
N TYR A 205 15.84 10.12 4.70
CA TYR A 205 15.68 8.66 4.78
C TYR A 205 15.88 7.98 3.41
N ILE A 206 15.26 8.52 2.36
CA ILE A 206 15.43 8.03 0.99
C ILE A 206 16.91 8.05 0.58
N ALA A 207 17.61 9.16 0.86
CA ALA A 207 19.03 9.29 0.55
C ALA A 207 19.90 8.31 1.36
N LYS A 208 19.63 8.16 2.66
CA LYS A 208 20.34 7.22 3.55
C LYS A 208 20.27 5.77 3.05
N HIS A 209 19.13 5.38 2.47
CA HIS A 209 18.88 4.02 1.99
C HIS A 209 19.02 3.87 0.46
N ASN A 210 19.80 4.75 -0.18
CA ASN A 210 20.16 4.69 -1.59
C ASN A 210 18.94 4.55 -2.53
N GLY A 211 17.87 5.29 -2.27
CA GLY A 211 16.61 5.13 -2.99
C GLY A 211 16.74 5.26 -4.51
N LYS A 212 16.13 4.32 -5.23
CA LYS A 212 16.15 4.22 -6.69
C LYS A 212 14.75 4.44 -7.27
N PRO A 213 14.57 5.42 -8.17
CA PRO A 213 13.28 5.67 -8.81
C PRO A 213 12.96 4.68 -9.93
N ARG A 214 13.94 3.89 -10.37
CA ARG A 214 13.79 2.89 -11.43
C ARG A 214 14.41 1.57 -11.03
N ILE A 215 13.77 0.49 -11.45
CA ILE A 215 14.24 -0.87 -11.30
C ILE A 215 14.11 -1.62 -12.62
N ASP A 216 14.87 -2.70 -12.76
CA ASP A 216 14.67 -3.66 -13.84
C ASP A 216 13.48 -4.55 -13.49
N VAL A 217 12.45 -4.49 -14.33
CA VAL A 217 11.23 -5.30 -14.16
C VAL A 217 11.36 -6.54 -15.03
N ALA A 218 11.29 -7.73 -14.42
CA ALA A 218 11.25 -8.96 -15.17
C ALA A 218 10.00 -9.00 -16.08
N PRO A 219 10.13 -9.42 -17.36
CA PRO A 219 8.98 -9.54 -18.24
C PRO A 219 8.05 -10.67 -17.77
N LEU A 220 6.74 -10.50 -17.96
CA LEU A 220 5.78 -11.60 -17.86
C LEU A 220 5.77 -12.37 -19.17
N ASP A 221 5.41 -13.65 -19.08
CA ASP A 221 5.05 -14.41 -20.27
C ASP A 221 3.88 -13.69 -21.01
N PRO A 222 4.04 -13.36 -22.31
CA PRO A 222 3.03 -12.60 -23.04
C PRO A 222 1.67 -13.29 -23.13
N THR A 223 1.65 -14.63 -23.19
CA THR A 223 0.40 -15.40 -23.27
C THR A 223 -0.33 -15.33 -21.94
N PHE A 224 0.38 -15.58 -20.84
CA PHE A 224 -0.14 -15.46 -19.49
C PHE A 224 -0.69 -14.06 -19.19
N ALA A 225 0.04 -13.01 -19.59
CA ALA A 225 -0.38 -11.63 -19.40
C ALA A 225 -1.68 -11.34 -20.16
N ALA A 226 -1.77 -11.73 -21.43
CA ALA A 226 -2.97 -11.54 -22.26
C ALA A 226 -4.19 -12.29 -21.71
N GLU A 227 -4.00 -13.55 -21.29
CA GLU A 227 -5.08 -14.36 -20.70
C GLU A 227 -5.59 -13.76 -19.39
N SER A 228 -4.68 -13.29 -18.54
CA SER A 228 -5.04 -12.67 -17.26
C SER A 228 -5.75 -11.33 -17.44
N GLU A 229 -5.32 -10.51 -18.40
CA GLU A 229 -5.98 -9.26 -18.76
C GLU A 229 -7.41 -9.53 -19.27
N ALA A 230 -7.59 -10.55 -20.13
CA ALA A 230 -8.92 -10.94 -20.62
C ALA A 230 -9.85 -11.39 -19.48
N LYS A 231 -9.34 -12.16 -18.51
CA LYS A 231 -10.10 -12.56 -17.30
C LYS A 231 -10.49 -11.34 -16.46
N PHE A 232 -9.56 -10.40 -16.25
CA PHE A 232 -9.81 -9.15 -15.54
C PHE A 232 -10.92 -8.32 -16.21
N LEU A 233 -10.81 -8.06 -17.51
CA LEU A 233 -11.78 -7.27 -18.27
C LEU A 233 -13.17 -7.92 -18.29
N ALA A 234 -13.24 -9.26 -18.42
CA ALA A 234 -14.50 -9.98 -18.35
C ALA A 234 -15.21 -9.80 -17.00
N ARG A 235 -14.46 -9.78 -15.89
CA ARG A 235 -15.02 -9.55 -14.55
C ARG A 235 -15.50 -8.11 -14.36
N VAL A 236 -14.76 -7.14 -14.87
CA VAL A 236 -15.17 -5.72 -14.84
C VAL A 236 -16.49 -5.53 -15.60
N GLU A 237 -16.61 -6.11 -16.80
CA GLU A 237 -17.84 -6.01 -17.58
C GLU A 237 -19.01 -6.74 -16.92
N ALA A 238 -18.78 -7.92 -16.34
CA ALA A 238 -19.82 -8.63 -15.58
C ALA A 238 -20.32 -7.83 -14.38
N ARG A 239 -19.42 -7.17 -13.63
CA ARG A 239 -19.79 -6.26 -12.54
C ARG A 239 -20.60 -5.07 -13.04
N ARG A 240 -20.13 -4.42 -14.11
CA ARG A 240 -20.82 -3.27 -14.72
C ARG A 240 -22.24 -3.65 -15.15
N ALA A 241 -22.41 -4.77 -15.83
CA ALA A 241 -23.72 -5.28 -16.22
C ALA A 241 -24.63 -5.55 -15.00
N ALA A 242 -24.09 -6.15 -13.94
CA ALA A 242 -24.84 -6.41 -12.71
C ALA A 242 -25.26 -5.13 -11.96
N LEU A 243 -24.43 -4.08 -11.97
CA LEU A 243 -24.77 -2.77 -11.40
C LEU A 243 -25.81 -2.03 -12.24
N ALA A 244 -25.65 -2.03 -13.56
CA ALA A 244 -26.61 -1.44 -14.50
C ALA A 244 -28.01 -2.09 -14.37
N ALA A 245 -28.06 -3.42 -14.19
CA ALA A 245 -29.32 -4.13 -13.93
C ALA A 245 -30.01 -3.71 -12.62
N LYS A 246 -29.27 -3.13 -11.67
CA LYS A 246 -29.78 -2.55 -10.42
C LYS A 246 -30.04 -1.04 -10.52
N GLY A 247 -29.88 -0.44 -11.69
CA GLY A 247 -30.00 1.00 -11.88
C GLY A 247 -28.88 1.83 -11.26
N ILE A 248 -27.76 1.19 -10.90
CA ILE A 248 -26.58 1.85 -10.33
C ILE A 248 -25.59 2.14 -11.46
N VAL A 249 -25.24 3.42 -11.64
CA VAL A 249 -24.16 3.83 -12.55
C VAL A 249 -22.85 3.77 -11.76
N GLU A 250 -21.89 3.00 -12.25
CA GLU A 250 -20.56 2.89 -11.62
C GLU A 250 -19.71 4.11 -11.97
N GLU A 251 -19.41 4.97 -10.99
CA GLU A 251 -18.50 6.12 -11.14
C GLU A 251 -17.00 5.74 -11.12
N GLY A 252 -16.67 4.47 -11.33
CA GLY A 252 -15.33 3.89 -11.17
C GLY A 252 -15.19 3.08 -9.87
N VAL A 253 -14.12 2.29 -9.77
CA VAL A 253 -13.77 1.60 -8.52
C VAL A 253 -13.13 2.62 -7.59
N LYS A 254 -13.93 3.14 -6.66
CA LYS A 254 -13.42 3.80 -5.47
C LYS A 254 -13.05 2.68 -4.49
N ASP A 255 -11.82 2.67 -4.00
CA ASP A 255 -11.46 1.85 -2.85
C ASP A 255 -12.43 2.18 -1.70
N PRO A 256 -12.90 1.23 -0.88
CA PRO A 256 -13.46 1.57 0.42
C PRO A 256 -12.57 2.51 1.27
N GLU A 257 -11.26 2.56 0.98
CA GLU A 257 -10.27 3.53 1.48
C GLU A 257 -10.09 4.80 0.61
N ALA A 258 -10.95 5.06 -0.38
CA ALA A 258 -10.96 6.25 -1.24
C ALA A 258 -12.28 7.03 -1.21
#